data_AF-A0A4V4LSL8-F1
#
_entry.id   AF-A0A4V4LSL8-F1
#
_cell.length_a   1.000
_cell.length_b   1.000
_cell.length_c   1.000
_cell.angle_alpha   90.00
_cell.angle_beta   90.00
_cell.angle_gamma   90.00
#
_symmetry.space_group_name_H-M   'P 1'
#
loop_
_entity.id
_entity.type
_entity.pdbx_description
1 polymer ?
#
loop_
_entity_poly.entity_id
_entity_poly.type
_entity_poly.pdbx_seq_one_letter_code
_entity_poly.pdbx_strand_id
1 'polypeptide(L)'
;MAPPTSINDICKRVAMVSCPMLGSDEGIEPVCYARNVVIGGTLIFQPATCFIHIVAIFMTAIMLYHIRTKYTAIGRKEITLFFYLYGICELLAIFLDSSVIPTSHEAYPWFAAVYMGLTTAMFWCLLVNGFIGFQVVEDGTALSVWSLRISSFVLGALSFFIHIATYKSIPGFDRSNPIAVSIFTFILHIVCVGIYIITQLILVIRTLDDRWPITNIAFGVGFFVIGTVVMLGFSVEVCNSVDHYIDGLFFETLCYLLSVMMVYKYYDAITREDLEFSVGSKGTVWEVKDANMMQDTPQNDTKYPPTTHNYQ
;
A
#
# COMPACT_ATOMS: atom_id res chain seq x y z
N MET A 1 -18.86 5.44 25.21
CA MET A 1 -19.34 4.35 24.35
C MET A 1 -18.57 3.08 24.71
N ALA A 2 -19.21 1.92 24.85
CA ALA A 2 -18.48 0.68 25.12
C ALA A 2 -17.72 0.23 23.86
N PRO A 3 -16.47 -0.27 23.99
CA PRO A 3 -15.72 -0.79 22.85
C PRO A 3 -16.45 -2.00 22.24
N PRO A 4 -16.41 -2.18 20.90
CA PRO A 4 -17.03 -3.33 20.26
C PRO A 4 -16.38 -4.62 20.76
N THR A 5 -17.20 -5.60 21.13
CA THR A 5 -16.76 -6.88 21.69
C THR A 5 -16.72 -8.01 20.65
N SER A 6 -17.41 -7.83 19.52
CA SER A 6 -17.49 -8.79 18.43
C SER A 6 -17.50 -8.08 17.07
N ILE A 7 -17.14 -8.81 16.01
CA ILE A 7 -17.24 -8.27 14.63
C ILE A 7 -18.68 -7.94 14.24
N ASN A 8 -19.68 -8.63 14.79
CA ASN A 8 -21.08 -8.30 14.57
C ASN A 8 -21.43 -6.93 15.15
N ASP A 9 -20.85 -6.55 16.29
CA ASP A 9 -21.03 -5.21 16.87
C ASP A 9 -20.36 -4.13 16.02
N ILE A 10 -19.22 -4.45 15.39
CA ILE A 10 -18.56 -3.55 14.43
C ILE A 10 -19.46 -3.37 13.21
N CYS A 11 -20.01 -4.45 12.67
CA CYS A 11 -20.89 -4.42 11.51
C CYS A 11 -22.21 -3.65 11.73
N LYS A 12 -22.69 -3.58 12.98
CA LYS A 12 -23.82 -2.70 13.32
C LYS A 12 -23.46 -1.21 13.31
N ARG A 13 -22.17 -0.86 13.37
CA ARG A 13 -21.70 0.54 13.43
C ARG A 13 -21.14 1.06 12.11
N VAL A 14 -20.68 0.17 11.23
CA VAL A 14 -20.02 0.56 9.98
C VAL A 14 -20.34 -0.44 8.86
N ALA A 15 -20.49 0.07 7.65
CA ALA A 15 -20.88 -0.69 6.46
C ALA A 15 -19.69 -1.36 5.77
N MET A 16 -18.97 -2.28 6.44
CA MET A 16 -17.86 -2.98 5.76
C MET A 16 -18.37 -3.98 4.72
N VAL A 17 -17.59 -4.19 3.66
CA VAL A 17 -17.84 -5.19 2.60
C VAL A 17 -18.26 -6.57 3.12
N SER A 18 -17.70 -7.04 4.24
CA SER A 18 -18.00 -8.37 4.81
C SER A 18 -19.30 -8.42 5.62
N CYS A 19 -19.79 -7.29 6.13
CA CYS A 19 -20.91 -7.23 7.06
C CYS A 19 -22.25 -7.77 6.53
N PRO A 20 -22.62 -7.54 5.26
CA PRO A 20 -23.83 -8.14 4.69
C PRO A 20 -23.82 -9.68 4.66
N MET A 21 -22.65 -10.31 4.80
CA MET A 21 -22.49 -11.77 4.74
C MET A 21 -22.34 -12.44 6.12
N LEU A 22 -22.44 -11.66 7.21
CA LEU A 22 -22.28 -12.13 8.59
C LEU A 22 -23.59 -12.01 9.37
N GLY A 23 -23.67 -12.71 10.51
CA GLY A 23 -24.86 -12.73 11.35
C GLY A 23 -25.95 -13.67 10.83
N SER A 24 -27.19 -13.17 10.75
CA SER A 24 -28.34 -13.91 10.24
C SER A 24 -28.29 -14.10 8.71
N ASP A 25 -29.22 -14.89 8.15
CA ASP A 25 -29.31 -15.12 6.71
C ASP A 25 -29.53 -13.84 5.88
N GLU A 26 -30.11 -12.80 6.48
CA GLU A 26 -30.31 -11.48 5.88
C GLU A 26 -29.08 -10.54 5.99
N GLY A 27 -28.00 -10.96 6.65
CA GLY A 27 -26.83 -10.13 6.91
C GLY A 27 -26.98 -9.17 8.09
N ILE A 28 -25.94 -8.35 8.34
CA ILE A 28 -25.97 -7.27 9.34
C ILE A 28 -25.96 -5.92 8.62
N GLU A 29 -27.01 -5.14 8.84
CA GLU A 29 -27.11 -3.75 8.39
C GLU A 29 -26.57 -2.78 9.47
N PRO A 30 -25.77 -1.76 9.09
CA PRO A 30 -25.31 -0.74 10.02
C PRO A 30 -26.46 0.21 10.42
N VAL A 31 -26.43 0.68 11.67
CA VAL A 31 -27.42 1.61 12.22
C VAL A 31 -27.38 2.97 11.51
N CYS A 32 -26.21 3.39 11.04
CA CYS A 32 -26.00 4.65 10.32
C CYS A 32 -24.97 4.45 9.22
N TYR A 33 -25.28 4.96 8.02
CA TYR A 33 -24.41 4.97 6.86
C TYR A 33 -24.65 6.25 6.04
N ALA A 34 -23.68 6.60 5.18
CA ALA A 34 -23.80 7.76 4.30
C ALA A 34 -24.92 7.58 3.28
N ARG A 35 -25.71 8.64 3.06
CA ARG A 35 -26.90 8.65 2.21
C ARG A 35 -26.61 8.16 0.78
N ASN A 36 -27.55 7.42 0.23
CA ASN A 36 -27.47 6.91 -1.13
C ASN A 36 -27.92 7.98 -2.14
N VAL A 37 -27.40 7.90 -3.36
CA VAL A 37 -27.79 8.79 -4.46
C VAL A 37 -28.27 7.95 -5.63
N VAL A 38 -29.39 8.35 -6.23
CA VAL A 38 -29.93 7.71 -7.43
C VAL A 38 -29.49 8.51 -8.66
N ILE A 39 -28.69 7.88 -9.54
CA ILE A 39 -28.22 8.48 -10.79
C ILE A 39 -28.73 7.61 -11.94
N GLY A 40 -29.55 8.18 -12.83
CA GLY A 40 -30.02 7.48 -14.03
C GLY A 40 -30.83 6.20 -13.77
N GLY A 41 -31.49 6.09 -12.61
CA GLY A 41 -32.24 4.90 -12.20
C GLY A 41 -31.42 3.86 -11.42
N THR A 42 -30.10 4.05 -11.30
CA THR A 42 -29.23 3.20 -10.47
C THR A 42 -29.02 3.85 -9.10
N LEU A 43 -29.24 3.09 -8.03
CA LEU A 43 -28.91 3.51 -6.67
C LEU A 43 -27.42 3.25 -6.42
N ILE A 44 -26.70 4.29 -6.03
CA ILE A 44 -25.30 4.23 -5.62
C ILE A 44 -25.26 4.34 -4.10
N PHE A 45 -24.75 3.29 -3.46
CA PHE A 45 -24.52 3.25 -2.02
C PHE A 45 -23.25 4.06 -1.68
N GLN A 46 -23.28 4.80 -0.57
CA GLN A 46 -22.14 5.55 -0.02
C GLN A 46 -21.24 6.27 -1.05
N PRO A 47 -21.79 7.17 -1.91
CA PRO A 47 -21.04 7.80 -3.00
C PRO A 47 -19.83 8.62 -2.53
N ALA A 48 -19.86 9.13 -1.30
CA ALA A 48 -18.74 9.85 -0.70
C ALA A 48 -17.48 8.95 -0.58
N THR A 49 -17.64 7.72 -0.08
CA THR A 49 -16.56 6.74 0.04
C THR A 49 -16.07 6.30 -1.33
N CYS A 50 -16.99 6.06 -2.27
CA CYS A 50 -16.64 5.73 -3.66
C CYS A 50 -15.74 6.79 -4.32
N PHE A 51 -15.96 8.07 -4.03
CA PHE A 51 -15.11 9.14 -4.55
C PHE A 51 -13.67 9.02 -4.02
N ILE A 52 -13.49 8.66 -2.75
CA ILE A 52 -12.15 8.47 -2.17
C ILE A 52 -11.44 7.27 -2.81
N HIS A 53 -12.12 6.15 -3.06
CA HIS A 53 -11.52 5.03 -3.78
C HIS A 53 -11.03 5.43 -5.19
N ILE A 54 -11.79 6.27 -5.92
CA ILE A 54 -11.36 6.78 -7.24
C ILE A 54 -10.07 7.61 -7.10
N VAL A 55 -10.00 8.49 -6.10
CA VAL A 55 -8.80 9.26 -5.80
C VAL A 55 -7.64 8.33 -5.42
N ALA A 56 -7.90 7.29 -4.63
CA ALA A 56 -6.91 6.31 -4.21
C ALA A 56 -6.31 5.54 -5.38
N ILE A 57 -7.13 5.11 -6.34
CA ILE A 57 -6.67 4.45 -7.57
C ILE A 57 -5.77 5.38 -8.38
N PHE A 58 -6.19 6.64 -8.57
CA PHE A 58 -5.40 7.63 -9.31
C PHE A 58 -4.05 7.90 -8.64
N MET A 59 -4.05 8.11 -7.32
CA MET A 59 -2.83 8.30 -6.54
C MET A 59 -1.94 7.06 -6.58
N THR A 60 -2.51 5.86 -6.55
CA THR A 60 -1.77 4.60 -6.68
C THR A 60 -1.08 4.49 -8.04
N ALA A 61 -1.76 4.89 -9.12
CA ALA A 61 -1.18 4.92 -10.46
C ALA A 61 0.02 5.89 -10.54
N ILE A 62 -0.08 7.07 -9.93
CA ILE A 62 1.02 8.05 -9.84
C ILE A 62 2.20 7.45 -9.05
N MET A 63 1.95 6.87 -7.87
CA MET A 63 3.01 6.25 -7.06
C MET A 63 3.70 5.12 -7.82
N LEU A 64 2.94 4.23 -8.47
CA LEU A 64 3.48 3.16 -9.30
C LEU A 64 4.33 3.69 -10.45
N TYR A 65 3.90 4.76 -11.12
CA TYR A 65 4.69 5.40 -12.16
C TYR A 65 6.06 5.85 -11.62
N HIS A 66 6.08 6.59 -10.52
CA HIS A 66 7.33 7.07 -9.92
C HIS A 66 8.25 5.93 -9.45
N ILE A 67 7.72 4.89 -8.80
CA ILE A 67 8.52 3.72 -8.39
C ILE A 67 9.20 3.07 -9.60
N ARG A 68 8.47 2.94 -10.72
CA ARG A 68 9.01 2.31 -11.95
C ARG A 68 10.03 3.18 -12.68
N THR A 69 10.02 4.50 -12.48
CA THR A 69 11.04 5.39 -13.05
C THR A 69 12.40 5.30 -12.34
N LYS A 70 12.47 4.76 -11.12
CA LYS A 70 13.75 4.52 -10.44
C LYS A 70 14.41 3.24 -10.99
N TYR A 71 15.67 3.30 -11.43
CA TYR A 71 16.35 2.16 -12.07
C TYR A 71 17.08 1.22 -11.11
N THR A 72 17.70 1.77 -10.06
CA THR A 72 18.60 1.06 -9.12
C THR A 72 18.06 0.98 -7.69
N ALA A 73 16.83 1.44 -7.45
CA ALA A 73 16.23 1.47 -6.13
C ALA A 73 16.06 0.08 -5.49
N ILE A 74 16.57 -0.04 -4.26
CA ILE A 74 16.49 -1.23 -3.42
C ILE A 74 15.03 -1.63 -3.22
N GLY A 75 14.71 -2.92 -3.37
CA GLY A 75 13.36 -3.45 -3.10
C GLY A 75 12.26 -2.96 -4.04
N ARG A 76 12.61 -2.32 -5.16
CA ARG A 76 11.64 -1.74 -6.12
C ARG A 76 10.61 -2.75 -6.61
N LYS A 77 11.03 -3.98 -6.96
CA LYS A 77 10.11 -4.98 -7.55
C LYS A 77 9.13 -5.51 -6.50
N GLU A 78 9.55 -5.56 -5.26
CA GLU A 78 8.82 -6.09 -4.12
C GLU A 78 7.79 -5.10 -3.60
N ILE A 79 8.18 -3.83 -3.41
CA ILE A 79 7.22 -2.78 -2.99
C ILE A 79 6.19 -2.51 -4.09
N THR A 80 6.57 -2.69 -5.36
CA THR A 80 5.63 -2.58 -6.48
C THR A 80 4.46 -3.56 -6.34
N LEU A 81 4.66 -4.77 -5.78
CA LEU A 81 3.56 -5.71 -5.54
C LEU A 81 2.56 -5.17 -4.52
N PHE A 82 3.04 -4.53 -3.45
CA PHE A 82 2.17 -3.91 -2.44
C PHE A 82 1.23 -2.87 -3.08
N PHE A 83 1.77 -1.97 -3.91
CA PHE A 83 0.94 -0.96 -4.59
C PHE A 83 0.01 -1.56 -5.65
N TYR A 84 0.40 -2.64 -6.33
CA TYR A 84 -0.52 -3.35 -7.22
C TYR A 84 -1.68 -4.00 -6.46
N LEU A 85 -1.40 -4.66 -5.32
CA LEU A 85 -2.45 -5.23 -4.48
C LEU A 85 -3.38 -4.15 -3.95
N TYR A 86 -2.83 -3.02 -3.47
CA TYR A 86 -3.61 -1.88 -3.02
C TYR A 86 -4.53 -1.35 -4.12
N GLY A 87 -3.99 -1.08 -5.32
CA GLY A 87 -4.80 -0.59 -6.44
C GLY A 87 -5.91 -1.56 -6.88
N ILE A 88 -5.67 -2.87 -6.82
CA ILE A 88 -6.68 -3.89 -7.11
C ILE A 88 -7.74 -3.93 -5.99
N CYS A 89 -7.35 -3.84 -4.72
CA CYS A 89 -8.28 -3.76 -3.59
C CYS A 89 -9.20 -2.54 -3.73
N GLU A 90 -8.65 -1.36 -4.02
CA GLU A 90 -9.43 -0.12 -4.22
C GLU A 90 -10.40 -0.25 -5.41
N LEU A 91 -9.97 -0.88 -6.51
CA LEU A 91 -10.84 -1.16 -7.65
C LEU A 91 -12.02 -2.06 -7.27
N LEU A 92 -11.77 -3.14 -6.51
CA LEU A 92 -12.83 -4.04 -6.04
C LEU A 92 -13.73 -3.35 -5.02
N ALA A 93 -13.17 -2.54 -4.12
CA ALA A 93 -13.91 -1.81 -3.10
C ALA A 93 -14.95 -0.88 -3.74
N ILE A 94 -14.62 -0.19 -4.84
CA ILE A 94 -15.60 0.62 -5.59
C ILE A 94 -16.83 -0.22 -5.94
N PHE A 95 -16.68 -1.43 -6.49
CA PHE A 95 -17.82 -2.25 -6.90
C PHE A 95 -18.66 -2.77 -5.73
N LEU A 96 -18.03 -3.01 -4.59
CA LEU A 96 -18.65 -3.59 -3.40
C LEU A 96 -19.33 -2.50 -2.53
N ASP A 97 -18.61 -1.43 -2.22
CA ASP A 97 -19.11 -0.33 -1.37
C ASP A 97 -20.10 0.58 -2.12
N SER A 98 -20.04 0.67 -3.46
CA SER A 98 -21.07 1.40 -4.24
C SER A 98 -22.36 0.61 -4.43
N SER A 99 -22.41 -0.65 -4.02
CA SER A 99 -23.45 -1.63 -4.34
C SER A 99 -23.71 -1.85 -5.83
N VAL A 100 -22.75 -1.51 -6.72
CA VAL A 100 -22.80 -1.86 -8.14
C VAL A 100 -22.90 -3.37 -8.34
N ILE A 101 -22.26 -4.14 -7.47
CA ILE A 101 -22.61 -5.55 -7.23
C ILE A 101 -23.54 -5.57 -6.01
N PRO A 102 -24.85 -5.79 -6.19
CA PRO A 102 -25.79 -5.79 -5.07
C PRO A 102 -25.49 -6.95 -4.11
N THR A 103 -25.70 -6.73 -2.81
CA THR A 103 -25.51 -7.75 -1.76
C THR A 103 -26.40 -8.98 -1.94
N SER A 104 -27.55 -8.82 -2.59
CA SER A 104 -28.48 -9.90 -2.95
C SER A 104 -28.02 -10.76 -4.12
N HIS A 105 -27.01 -10.33 -4.88
CA HIS A 105 -26.52 -11.07 -6.04
C HIS A 105 -25.62 -12.23 -5.60
N GLU A 106 -25.78 -13.41 -6.20
CA GLU A 106 -25.03 -14.63 -5.82
C GLU A 106 -23.50 -14.49 -5.96
N ALA A 107 -23.04 -13.55 -6.79
CA ALA A 107 -21.62 -13.25 -6.96
C ALA A 107 -21.02 -12.44 -5.80
N TYR A 108 -21.82 -11.65 -5.06
CA TYR A 108 -21.33 -10.78 -3.99
C TYR A 108 -20.43 -11.50 -2.96
N PRO A 109 -20.82 -12.65 -2.37
CA PRO A 109 -19.96 -13.34 -1.39
C PRO A 109 -18.60 -13.74 -1.96
N TRP A 110 -18.51 -14.06 -3.26
CA TRP A 110 -17.25 -14.40 -3.90
C TRP A 110 -16.35 -13.18 -4.07
N PHE A 111 -16.89 -12.07 -4.58
CA PHE A 111 -16.13 -10.83 -4.72
C PHE A 111 -15.71 -10.26 -3.37
N ALA A 112 -16.59 -10.30 -2.37
CA ALA A 112 -16.28 -9.92 -1.00
C ALA A 112 -15.15 -10.79 -0.42
N ALA A 113 -15.18 -12.10 -0.62
CA ALA A 113 -14.11 -12.99 -0.15
C ALA A 113 -12.78 -12.72 -0.89
N VAL A 114 -12.81 -12.45 -2.20
CA VAL A 114 -11.61 -12.09 -2.98
C VAL A 114 -11.01 -10.80 -2.45
N TYR A 115 -11.84 -9.77 -2.22
CA TYR A 115 -11.42 -8.51 -1.64
C TYR A 115 -10.72 -8.72 -0.29
N MET A 116 -11.35 -9.44 0.65
CA MET A 116 -10.75 -9.72 1.97
C MET A 116 -9.45 -10.53 1.88
N GLY A 117 -9.37 -11.46 0.93
CA GLY A 117 -8.16 -12.22 0.62
C GLY A 117 -7.02 -11.35 0.12
N LEU A 118 -7.32 -10.44 -0.83
CA LEU A 118 -6.35 -9.49 -1.37
C LEU A 118 -5.88 -8.49 -0.31
N THR A 119 -6.78 -7.99 0.54
CA THR A 119 -6.43 -7.12 1.66
C THR A 119 -5.47 -7.83 2.62
N THR A 120 -5.72 -9.10 2.93
CA THR A 120 -4.80 -9.90 3.76
C THR A 120 -3.44 -10.11 3.08
N ALA A 121 -3.43 -10.40 1.78
CA ALA A 121 -2.20 -10.51 1.00
C ALA A 121 -1.41 -9.19 0.97
N MET A 122 -2.10 -8.05 0.92
CA MET A 122 -1.50 -6.72 0.94
C MET A 122 -0.80 -6.43 2.28
N PHE A 123 -1.47 -6.68 3.41
CA PHE A 123 -0.85 -6.51 4.73
C PHE A 123 0.33 -7.47 4.96
N TRP A 124 0.23 -8.71 4.49
CA TRP A 124 1.35 -9.66 4.52
C TRP A 124 2.52 -9.17 3.64
N CYS A 125 2.23 -8.71 2.43
CA CYS A 125 3.21 -8.13 1.52
C CYS A 125 3.93 -6.93 2.16
N LEU A 126 3.21 -6.07 2.87
CA LEU A 126 3.79 -4.95 3.63
C LEU A 126 4.76 -5.44 4.71
N LEU A 127 4.37 -6.44 5.51
CA LEU A 127 5.25 -7.05 6.51
C LEU A 127 6.55 -7.58 5.88
N VAL A 128 6.45 -8.35 4.79
CA VAL A 128 7.63 -8.94 4.13
C VAL A 128 8.53 -7.86 3.55
N ASN A 129 7.96 -6.82 2.95
CA ASN A 129 8.71 -5.64 2.50
C ASN A 129 9.52 -5.01 3.63
N GLY A 130 9.02 -5.07 4.87
CA GLY A 130 9.72 -4.52 6.01
C GLY A 130 11.07 -5.17 6.32
N PHE A 131 11.27 -6.42 5.89
CA PHE A 131 12.53 -7.14 6.05
C PHE A 131 13.52 -6.92 4.90
N ILE A 132 13.07 -6.43 3.75
CA ILE A 132 13.91 -6.26 2.55
C ILE A 132 15.02 -5.23 2.80
N GLY A 133 14.72 -4.17 3.55
CA GLY A 133 15.72 -3.15 3.88
C GLY A 133 16.89 -3.66 4.76
N PHE A 134 16.75 -4.82 5.40
CA PHE A 134 17.83 -5.47 6.15
C PHE A 134 18.71 -6.37 5.28
N GLN A 135 18.39 -6.52 3.99
CA GLN A 135 19.12 -7.36 3.03
C GLN A 135 19.33 -8.81 3.51
N VAL A 136 18.38 -9.35 4.28
CA VAL A 136 18.41 -10.78 4.71
C VAL A 136 18.38 -11.69 3.49
N VAL A 137 17.62 -11.28 2.47
CA VAL A 137 17.66 -11.82 1.12
C VAL A 137 18.02 -10.66 0.20
N GLU A 138 18.95 -10.88 -0.72
CA GLU A 138 19.34 -9.88 -1.71
C GLU A 138 18.12 -9.44 -2.53
N ASP A 139 17.87 -8.14 -2.57
CA ASP A 139 16.69 -7.55 -3.17
C ASP A 139 16.72 -7.67 -4.70
N GLY A 140 15.55 -7.72 -5.33
CA GLY A 140 15.43 -7.85 -6.77
C GLY A 140 15.80 -9.23 -7.35
N THR A 141 16.40 -10.13 -6.55
CA THR A 141 16.64 -11.53 -6.90
C THR A 141 15.34 -12.29 -7.15
N ALA A 142 15.40 -13.34 -7.96
CA ALA A 142 14.23 -14.19 -8.21
C ALA A 142 13.69 -14.79 -6.91
N LEU A 143 14.58 -15.13 -5.96
CA LEU A 143 14.20 -15.67 -4.67
C LEU A 143 13.42 -14.66 -3.83
N SER A 144 13.91 -13.41 -3.69
CA SER A 144 13.21 -12.35 -2.95
C SER A 144 11.81 -12.11 -3.54
N VAL A 145 11.73 -11.86 -4.85
CA VAL A 145 10.47 -11.49 -5.50
C VAL A 145 9.44 -12.64 -5.48
N TRP A 146 9.86 -13.88 -5.77
CA TRP A 146 8.93 -15.01 -5.81
C TRP A 146 8.53 -15.48 -4.41
N SER A 147 9.42 -15.44 -3.42
CA SER A 147 9.05 -15.76 -2.04
C SER A 147 7.99 -14.80 -1.51
N LEU A 148 8.13 -13.50 -1.78
CA LEU A 148 7.13 -12.48 -1.43
C LEU A 148 5.80 -12.71 -2.16
N ARG A 149 5.83 -12.99 -3.46
CA ARG A 149 4.60 -13.27 -4.25
C ARG A 149 3.87 -14.52 -3.79
N ILE A 150 4.59 -15.63 -3.63
CA ILE A 150 4.00 -16.93 -3.26
C ILE A 150 3.46 -16.86 -1.83
N SER A 151 4.23 -16.32 -0.88
CA SER A 151 3.76 -16.21 0.51
C SER A 151 2.54 -15.30 0.64
N SER A 152 2.51 -14.15 -0.06
CA SER A 152 1.34 -13.27 -0.11
C SER A 152 0.13 -13.95 -0.74
N PHE A 153 0.33 -14.71 -1.82
CA PHE A 153 -0.73 -15.47 -2.46
C PHE A 153 -1.29 -16.56 -1.55
N VAL A 154 -0.44 -17.32 -0.87
CA VAL A 154 -0.87 -18.41 0.04
C VAL A 154 -1.68 -17.85 1.21
N LEU A 155 -1.22 -16.77 1.86
CA LEU A 155 -1.95 -16.14 2.97
C LEU A 155 -3.25 -15.49 2.50
N GLY A 156 -3.24 -14.85 1.32
CA GLY A 156 -4.45 -14.31 0.70
C GLY A 156 -5.47 -15.37 0.33
N ALA A 157 -5.03 -16.51 -0.24
CA ALA A 157 -5.87 -17.64 -0.59
C ALA A 157 -6.47 -18.31 0.66
N LEU A 158 -5.71 -18.41 1.75
CA LEU A 158 -6.21 -18.90 3.02
C LEU A 158 -7.29 -17.97 3.59
N SER A 159 -7.05 -16.65 3.56
CA SER A 159 -8.05 -15.67 3.99
C SER A 159 -9.30 -15.72 3.12
N PHE A 160 -9.16 -15.78 1.79
CA PHE A 160 -10.27 -15.99 0.86
C PHE A 160 -11.09 -17.23 1.23
N PHE A 161 -10.43 -18.37 1.46
CA PHE A 161 -11.10 -19.61 1.84
C PHE A 161 -11.89 -19.46 3.15
N ILE A 162 -11.30 -18.83 4.17
CA ILE A 162 -11.97 -18.61 5.46
C ILE A 162 -13.21 -17.73 5.30
N HIS A 163 -13.11 -16.65 4.51
CA HIS A 163 -14.24 -15.76 4.28
C HIS A 163 -15.35 -16.46 3.51
N ILE A 164 -15.06 -17.11 2.38
CA ILE A 164 -16.09 -17.79 1.60
C ILE A 164 -16.71 -18.97 2.34
N ALA A 165 -15.91 -19.73 3.10
CA ALA A 165 -16.41 -20.83 3.94
C ALA A 165 -17.37 -20.31 5.02
N THR A 166 -17.06 -19.16 5.61
CA THR A 166 -17.94 -18.49 6.58
C THR A 166 -19.21 -17.96 5.91
N TYR A 167 -19.09 -17.25 4.79
CA TYR A 167 -20.24 -16.69 4.07
C TYR A 167 -21.19 -17.76 3.56
N LYS A 168 -20.72 -18.97 3.26
CA LYS A 168 -21.56 -20.11 2.86
C LYS A 168 -21.94 -21.05 3.99
N SER A 169 -21.59 -20.73 5.24
CA SER A 169 -21.85 -21.57 6.42
C SER A 169 -21.40 -23.03 6.23
N ILE A 170 -20.20 -23.23 5.67
CA ILE A 170 -19.60 -24.56 5.54
C ILE A 170 -19.41 -25.16 6.94
N PRO A 171 -19.65 -26.47 7.17
CA PRO A 171 -19.49 -27.07 8.50
C PRO A 171 -18.15 -26.70 9.16
N GLY A 172 -18.22 -26.13 10.37
CA GLY A 172 -17.07 -25.62 11.11
C GLY A 172 -16.85 -24.10 11.00
N PHE A 173 -17.56 -23.41 10.09
CA PHE A 173 -17.54 -21.97 9.93
C PHE A 173 -18.95 -21.39 10.12
N ASP A 174 -19.14 -20.64 11.20
CA ASP A 174 -20.43 -20.03 11.56
C ASP A 174 -20.44 -18.53 11.26
N ARG A 175 -21.52 -18.05 10.65
CA ARG A 175 -21.78 -16.62 10.40
C ARG A 175 -22.13 -15.85 11.67
N SER A 176 -22.72 -16.53 12.67
CA SER A 176 -23.20 -15.90 13.91
C SER A 176 -22.06 -15.56 14.84
N ASN A 177 -21.03 -16.41 14.91
CA ASN A 177 -19.82 -16.17 15.68
C ASN A 177 -18.56 -16.38 14.82
N PRO A 178 -18.29 -15.47 13.86
CA PRO A 178 -17.24 -15.65 12.87
C PRO A 178 -15.87 -15.24 13.42
N ILE A 179 -15.37 -16.03 14.38
CA ILE A 179 -14.08 -15.79 15.05
C ILE A 179 -12.93 -15.82 14.03
N ALA A 180 -12.95 -16.78 13.10
CA ALA A 180 -11.90 -16.92 12.07
C ALA A 180 -11.83 -15.67 11.16
N VAL A 181 -12.97 -15.14 10.74
CA VAL A 181 -13.06 -13.88 9.98
C VAL A 181 -12.50 -12.73 10.78
N SER A 182 -12.81 -12.64 12.07
CA SER A 182 -12.30 -11.58 12.97
C SER A 182 -10.77 -11.61 13.07
N ILE A 183 -10.18 -12.80 13.20
CA ILE A 183 -8.72 -12.97 13.27
C ILE A 183 -8.06 -12.52 11.96
N PHE A 184 -8.57 -12.98 10.81
CA PHE A 184 -7.99 -12.69 9.50
C PHE A 184 -8.26 -11.26 9.00
N THR A 185 -9.29 -10.59 9.54
CA THR A 185 -9.65 -9.20 9.18
C THR A 185 -8.97 -8.16 10.06
N PHE A 186 -8.75 -8.44 11.35
CA PHE A 186 -8.22 -7.43 12.27
C PHE A 186 -6.89 -7.84 12.88
N ILE A 187 -6.86 -8.96 13.60
CA ILE A 187 -5.69 -9.34 14.42
C ILE A 187 -4.46 -9.55 13.54
N LEU A 188 -4.60 -10.30 12.45
CA LEU A 188 -3.50 -10.57 11.53
C LEU A 188 -2.97 -9.27 10.89
N HIS A 189 -3.86 -8.37 10.46
CA HIS A 189 -3.46 -7.10 9.83
C HIS A 189 -2.72 -6.19 10.82
N ILE A 190 -3.22 -6.09 12.06
CA ILE A 190 -2.55 -5.31 13.12
C ILE A 190 -1.16 -5.89 13.42
N VAL A 191 -1.02 -7.21 13.49
CA VAL A 191 0.28 -7.87 13.70
C VAL A 191 1.22 -7.57 12.53
N CYS A 192 0.74 -7.68 11.29
CA CYS A 192 1.53 -7.37 10.09
C CYS A 192 2.05 -5.92 10.11
N VAL A 193 1.16 -4.96 10.37
CA VAL A 193 1.50 -3.54 10.46
C VAL A 193 2.46 -3.27 11.63
N GLY A 194 2.23 -3.86 12.80
CA GLY A 194 3.08 -3.70 13.97
C GLY A 194 4.51 -4.17 13.73
N ILE A 195 4.69 -5.36 13.13
CA ILE A 195 6.00 -5.88 12.75
C ILE A 195 6.66 -4.96 11.71
N TYR A 196 5.92 -4.52 10.69
CA TYR A 196 6.43 -3.58 9.69
C TYR A 196 6.95 -2.28 10.33
N ILE A 197 6.17 -1.66 11.22
CA ILE A 197 6.57 -0.42 11.90
C ILE A 197 7.84 -0.63 12.74
N ILE A 198 7.89 -1.70 13.54
CA ILE A 198 9.03 -2.01 14.40
C ILE A 198 10.29 -2.20 13.55
N THR A 199 10.19 -3.00 12.49
CA THR A 199 11.31 -3.25 11.58
C THR A 199 11.78 -1.97 10.90
N GLN A 200 10.87 -1.11 10.41
CA GLN A 200 11.24 0.15 9.75
C GLN A 200 11.89 1.14 10.73
N LEU A 201 11.38 1.23 11.97
CA LEU A 201 12.00 2.06 13.00
C LEU A 201 13.40 1.57 13.34
N ILE A 202 13.60 0.26 13.49
CA ILE A 202 14.94 -0.31 13.74
C ILE A 202 15.88 0.04 12.59
N LEU A 203 15.44 -0.14 11.34
CA LEU A 203 16.25 0.16 10.16
C LEU A 203 16.66 1.63 10.13
N VAL A 204 15.72 2.55 10.30
CA VAL A 204 16.03 3.99 10.28
C VAL A 204 16.91 4.38 11.46
N ILE A 205 16.67 3.83 12.65
CA ILE A 205 17.41 4.19 13.87
C ILE A 205 18.85 3.63 13.84
N ARG A 206 19.04 2.41 13.35
CA ARG A 206 20.32 1.71 13.44
C ARG A 206 21.19 1.83 12.19
N THR A 207 20.59 1.97 11.02
CA THR A 207 21.31 1.84 9.74
C THR A 207 21.42 3.18 9.01
N LEU A 208 20.41 4.05 9.09
CA LEU A 208 20.38 5.30 8.32
C LEU A 208 20.89 6.49 9.13
N ASP A 209 21.67 7.36 8.47
CA ASP A 209 22.08 8.65 9.03
C ASP A 209 20.95 9.68 8.97
N ASP A 210 20.17 9.71 7.88
CA ASP A 210 19.00 10.58 7.73
C ASP A 210 17.81 10.05 8.56
N ARG A 211 17.28 10.91 9.43
CA ARG A 211 16.15 10.61 10.33
C ARG A 211 14.82 11.15 9.79
N TRP A 212 14.83 11.87 8.67
CA TRP A 212 13.61 12.33 8.00
C TRP A 212 12.58 11.20 7.74
N PRO A 213 12.98 9.95 7.41
CA PRO A 213 12.03 8.85 7.22
C PRO A 213 11.19 8.52 8.48
N ILE A 214 11.65 8.85 9.69
CA ILE A 214 10.88 8.64 10.93
C ILE A 214 9.57 9.42 10.90
N THR A 215 9.59 10.64 10.34
CA THR A 215 8.39 11.47 10.21
C THR A 215 7.36 10.83 9.28
N ASN A 216 7.79 10.18 8.19
CA ASN A 216 6.88 9.44 7.31
C ASN A 216 6.23 8.26 8.05
N ILE A 217 7.01 7.50 8.84
CA ILE A 217 6.48 6.40 9.66
C ILE A 217 5.46 6.96 10.67
N ALA A 218 5.79 8.03 11.38
CA ALA A 218 4.92 8.63 12.39
C ALA A 218 3.58 9.11 11.79
N PHE A 219 3.61 9.81 10.65
CA PHE A 219 2.38 10.22 9.97
C PHE A 219 1.58 9.04 9.43
N GLY A 220 2.24 8.03 8.84
CA GLY A 220 1.56 6.83 8.35
C GLY A 220 0.82 6.09 9.46
N VAL A 221 1.49 5.86 10.59
CA VAL A 221 0.87 5.26 11.79
C VAL A 221 -0.26 6.14 12.33
N GLY A 222 -0.03 7.45 12.41
CA GLY A 222 -1.04 8.41 12.85
C GLY A 222 -2.32 8.32 12.01
N PHE A 223 -2.22 8.38 10.68
CA PHE A 223 -3.37 8.25 9.80
C PHE A 223 -4.05 6.88 9.93
N PHE A 224 -3.29 5.78 9.94
CA PHE A 224 -3.85 4.43 10.09
C PHE A 224 -4.65 4.26 11.40
N VAL A 225 -4.09 4.71 12.52
CA VAL A 225 -4.74 4.62 13.83
C VAL A 225 -5.96 5.54 13.90
N ILE A 226 -5.85 6.78 13.44
CA ILE A 226 -6.97 7.72 13.43
C ILE A 226 -8.13 7.16 12.59
N GLY A 227 -7.86 6.70 11.37
CA GLY A 227 -8.88 6.11 10.49
C GLY A 227 -9.56 4.90 11.14
N THR A 228 -8.77 3.98 11.69
CA THR A 228 -9.29 2.77 12.36
C THR A 228 -10.14 3.11 13.59
N VAL A 229 -9.69 4.06 14.42
CA VAL A 229 -10.41 4.49 15.62
C VAL A 229 -11.72 5.18 15.27
N VAL A 230 -11.71 6.05 14.24
CA VAL A 230 -12.94 6.70 13.75
C VAL A 230 -13.93 5.65 13.24
N MET A 231 -13.48 4.70 12.42
CA MET A 231 -14.33 3.64 11.89
C MET A 231 -14.92 2.75 12.98
N LEU A 232 -14.10 2.20 13.88
CA LEU A 232 -14.52 1.21 14.87
C LEU A 232 -15.26 1.85 16.06
N GLY A 233 -14.88 3.07 16.43
CA GLY A 233 -15.31 3.74 17.65
C GLY A 233 -16.40 4.79 17.45
N PHE A 234 -16.31 5.59 16.37
CA PHE A 234 -17.06 6.85 16.24
C PHE A 234 -17.88 6.95 14.95
N SER A 235 -18.01 5.88 14.18
CA SER A 235 -18.69 5.91 12.87
C SER A 235 -20.13 6.43 12.96
N VAL A 236 -20.90 5.96 13.96
CA VAL A 236 -22.30 6.36 14.15
C VAL A 236 -22.41 7.82 14.59
N GLU A 237 -21.54 8.26 15.50
CA GLU A 237 -21.46 9.65 15.95
C GLU A 237 -21.14 10.61 14.79
N VAL A 238 -20.16 10.25 13.96
CA VAL A 238 -19.77 11.02 12.76
C VAL A 238 -20.96 11.10 11.80
N CYS A 239 -21.56 9.95 11.49
CA CYS A 239 -22.69 9.85 10.56
C CYS A 239 -23.88 10.71 10.99
N ASN A 240 -24.25 10.68 12.28
CA ASN A 240 -25.32 11.52 12.82
C ASN A 240 -24.95 13.01 12.90
N SER A 241 -23.68 13.34 13.15
CA SER A 241 -23.23 14.74 13.31
C SER A 241 -23.14 15.50 11.99
N VAL A 242 -23.04 14.78 10.87
CA VAL A 242 -22.94 15.35 9.52
C VAL A 242 -24.15 14.99 8.66
N ASP A 243 -25.34 14.83 9.25
CA ASP A 243 -26.61 14.60 8.55
C ASP A 243 -26.54 13.47 7.50
N HIS A 244 -25.86 12.36 7.82
CA HIS A 244 -25.66 11.22 6.91
C HIS A 244 -24.94 11.57 5.59
N TYR A 245 -24.15 12.63 5.51
CA TYR A 245 -23.36 12.91 4.31
C TYR A 245 -22.10 12.05 4.22
N ILE A 246 -21.52 11.70 5.37
CA ILE A 246 -20.24 11.00 5.54
C ILE A 246 -20.38 10.08 6.75
N ASP A 247 -19.69 8.94 6.75
CA ASP A 247 -19.62 8.01 7.88
C ASP A 247 -18.17 7.61 8.21
N GLY A 248 -18.01 6.68 9.15
CA GLY A 248 -16.69 6.20 9.55
C GLY A 248 -15.93 5.47 8.44
N LEU A 249 -16.61 4.87 7.45
CA LEU A 249 -15.96 4.18 6.34
C LEU A 249 -15.24 5.18 5.44
N PHE A 250 -15.87 6.31 5.12
CA PHE A 250 -15.22 7.40 4.35
C PHE A 250 -13.92 7.88 5.00
N PHE A 251 -13.94 8.14 6.32
CA PHE A 251 -12.76 8.60 7.03
C PHE A 251 -11.67 7.54 7.09
N GLU A 252 -12.05 6.27 7.26
CA GLU A 252 -11.12 5.16 7.19
C GLU A 252 -10.45 5.11 5.82
N THR A 253 -11.21 5.12 4.73
CA THR A 253 -10.66 5.02 3.37
C THR A 253 -9.73 6.19 3.06
N LEU A 254 -10.09 7.40 3.48
CA LEU A 254 -9.26 8.60 3.31
C LEU A 254 -7.95 8.49 4.11
N CYS A 255 -8.05 8.14 5.39
CA CYS A 255 -6.87 7.97 6.25
C CYS A 255 -6.00 6.79 5.81
N TYR A 256 -6.61 5.73 5.28
CA TYR A 256 -5.91 4.57 4.75
C TYR A 256 -5.10 4.95 3.50
N LEU A 257 -5.69 5.71 2.57
CA LEU A 257 -4.98 6.30 1.43
C LEU A 257 -3.79 7.16 1.89
N LEU A 258 -4.01 8.06 2.86
CA LEU A 258 -2.93 8.90 3.38
C LEU A 258 -1.81 8.08 4.04
N SER A 259 -2.15 7.00 4.73
CA SER A 259 -1.19 6.05 5.30
C SER A 259 -0.37 5.35 4.20
N VAL A 260 -1.02 4.85 3.15
CA VAL A 260 -0.34 4.24 1.99
C VAL A 260 0.55 5.25 1.27
N MET A 261 0.14 6.51 1.17
CA MET A 261 0.99 7.59 0.65
C MET A 261 2.22 7.82 1.53
N MET A 262 2.12 7.69 2.85
CA MET A 262 3.28 7.78 3.75
C MET A 262 4.20 6.57 3.60
N VAL A 263 3.68 5.36 3.32
CA VAL A 263 4.50 4.19 2.96
C VAL A 263 5.29 4.46 1.68
N TYR A 264 4.65 5.05 0.66
CA TYR A 264 5.36 5.48 -0.56
C TYR A 264 6.43 6.54 -0.26
N LYS A 265 6.10 7.58 0.52
CA LYS A 265 7.04 8.65 0.86
C LYS A 265 8.22 8.13 1.69
N TYR A 266 7.97 7.17 2.57
CA TYR A 266 9.00 6.45 3.29
C TYR A 266 9.94 5.71 2.33
N TYR A 267 9.39 4.88 1.43
CA TYR A 267 10.15 4.17 0.42
C TYR A 267 10.97 5.11 -0.47
N ASP A 268 10.36 6.22 -0.91
CA ASP A 268 11.02 7.23 -1.72
C ASP A 268 12.17 7.89 -0.98
N ALA A 269 12.00 8.20 0.31
CA ALA A 269 13.00 8.84 1.15
C ALA A 269 14.26 7.98 1.37
N ILE A 270 14.10 6.67 1.54
CA ILE A 270 15.22 5.74 1.73
C ILE A 270 15.90 5.31 0.41
N THR A 271 15.39 5.76 -0.75
CA THR A 271 15.91 5.43 -2.09
C THR A 271 16.20 6.70 -2.91
N ARG A 272 16.60 7.79 -2.25
CA ARG A 272 16.85 9.09 -2.91
C ARG A 272 18.15 9.13 -3.70
N GLU A 273 19.22 8.52 -3.18
CA GLU A 273 20.58 8.56 -3.74
C GLU A 273 20.71 7.91 -5.13
N ASP A 274 19.80 7.01 -5.51
CA ASP A 274 19.78 6.39 -6.84
C ASP A 274 19.54 7.38 -8.00
N LEU A 275 18.96 8.56 -7.72
CA LEU A 275 18.67 9.57 -8.75
C LEU A 275 19.87 10.46 -9.05
N GLU A 276 20.82 10.62 -8.12
CA GLU A 276 22.02 11.44 -8.31
C GLU A 276 22.98 10.83 -9.33
N PHE A 277 22.95 9.49 -9.49
CA PHE A 277 23.77 8.77 -10.46
C PHE A 277 23.15 8.66 -11.87
N SER A 278 21.85 9.00 -12.04
CA SER A 278 21.16 9.00 -13.34
C SER A 278 21.13 10.36 -14.03
N VAL A 279 21.47 11.45 -13.35
CA VAL A 279 21.78 12.71 -14.03
C VAL A 279 23.21 12.58 -14.53
N GLY A 280 23.34 12.33 -15.84
CA GLY A 280 24.63 12.12 -16.48
C GLY A 280 25.67 13.14 -16.01
N SER A 281 26.88 12.62 -15.82
CA SER A 281 28.12 13.39 -15.84
C SER A 281 28.14 14.33 -17.05
N LYS A 282 27.50 15.51 -16.93
CA LYS A 282 28.16 16.72 -17.37
C LYS A 282 29.16 17.00 -16.27
N GLY A 283 30.26 16.23 -16.31
CA GLY A 283 31.48 16.65 -15.67
C GLY A 283 31.65 18.11 -16.04
N THR A 284 31.56 18.99 -15.06
CA THR A 284 32.25 20.26 -15.11
C THR A 284 33.70 19.89 -15.32
N VAL A 285 34.04 19.83 -16.60
CA VAL A 285 35.35 19.90 -17.19
C VAL A 285 36.16 20.80 -16.27
N TRP A 286 37.23 20.26 -15.72
CA TRP A 286 38.26 21.04 -15.08
C TRP A 286 38.60 22.20 -16.02
N GLU A 287 38.07 23.39 -15.75
CA GLU A 287 38.66 24.61 -16.27
C GLU A 287 40.01 24.74 -15.56
N VAL A 288 41.01 24.02 -16.08
CA VAL A 288 42.40 24.38 -15.91
C VAL A 288 42.56 25.70 -16.65
N LYS A 289 42.27 26.79 -15.95
CA LYS A 289 42.58 28.13 -16.41
C LYS A 289 44.05 28.43 -16.14
N ASP A 290 44.95 27.59 -16.67
CA ASP A 290 46.35 27.95 -16.89
C ASP A 290 46.47 28.52 -18.30
N ALA A 291 45.71 29.59 -18.55
CA ALA A 291 45.87 30.46 -19.69
C ALA A 291 46.28 31.83 -19.15
N ASN A 292 47.54 31.93 -18.70
CA ASN A 292 48.40 33.11 -18.68
C ASN A 292 49.63 32.80 -17.82
N MET A 293 50.74 32.39 -18.45
CA MET A 293 52.13 32.76 -18.12
C MET A 293 53.12 31.93 -18.98
N MET A 294 53.01 32.02 -20.31
CA MET A 294 54.15 31.73 -21.21
C MET A 294 54.06 32.66 -22.42
N GLN A 295 54.45 33.91 -22.20
CA GLN A 295 55.06 34.71 -23.26
C GLN A 295 56.57 34.50 -23.16
N ASP A 296 57.12 33.69 -24.05
CA ASP A 296 58.24 34.09 -24.91
C ASP A 296 58.51 33.01 -25.98
N THR A 297 58.56 33.47 -27.24
CA THR A 297 58.86 32.74 -28.49
C THR A 297 60.39 32.46 -28.59
N PRO A 298 60.98 31.80 -29.62
CA PRO A 298 60.41 31.03 -30.75
C PRO A 298 61.12 29.68 -31.10
N GLN A 299 60.34 28.76 -31.67
CA GLN A 299 60.59 27.99 -32.91
C GLN A 299 62.04 27.56 -33.29
N ASN A 300 62.31 26.25 -33.26
CA ASN A 300 62.88 25.44 -34.35
C ASN A 300 63.24 24.02 -33.85
N ASP A 301 62.61 22.97 -34.38
CA ASP A 301 63.25 22.07 -35.35
C ASP A 301 62.43 20.80 -35.62
N THR A 302 62.48 20.40 -36.89
CA THR A 302 61.96 19.17 -37.52
C THR A 302 62.23 17.89 -36.70
N LYS A 303 61.49 16.78 -36.80
CA LYS A 303 61.49 15.86 -37.97
C LYS A 303 60.67 14.60 -37.63
N TYR A 304 59.97 14.03 -38.61
CA TYR A 304 59.28 12.74 -38.58
C TYR A 304 60.15 11.57 -38.05
N PRO A 305 59.54 10.50 -37.50
CA PRO A 305 60.27 9.34 -36.96
C PRO A 305 60.78 8.41 -38.09
N PRO A 306 61.99 7.83 -38.00
CA PRO A 306 62.40 6.79 -38.92
C PRO A 306 61.89 5.41 -38.46
N THR A 307 61.35 4.69 -39.43
CA THR A 307 60.85 3.32 -39.36
C THR A 307 61.96 2.27 -39.20
N THR A 308 61.62 1.25 -38.40
CA THR A 308 62.17 -0.11 -38.21
C THR A 308 63.21 -0.66 -39.19
N HIS A 309 64.24 -1.34 -38.65
CA HIS A 309 64.69 -2.66 -39.12
C HIS A 309 65.41 -3.44 -38.01
N ASN A 310 64.97 -4.69 -37.79
CA ASN A 310 65.69 -5.74 -37.06
C ASN A 310 66.93 -6.17 -37.85
N TYR A 311 68.01 -6.58 -37.16
CA TYR A 311 68.74 -7.85 -37.36
C TYR A 311 69.90 -7.98 -36.35
N GLN A 312 69.94 -9.16 -35.71
CA GLN A 312 70.99 -9.79 -34.87
C GLN A 312 71.19 -9.28 -33.43
#